data_AF-T0I1S7-F1
#
_entry.id   AF-T0I1S7-F1
#
_cell.length_a   1.000
_cell.length_b   1.000
_cell.length_c   1.000
_cell.angle_alpha   90.00
_cell.angle_beta   90.00
_cell.angle_gamma   90.00
#
_symmetry.space_group_name_H-M   'P 1'
#
loop_
_entity.id
_entity.type
_entity.pdbx_description
1 polymer ?
#
loop_
_entity_poly.entity_id
_entity_poly.type
_entity_poly.pdbx_seq_one_letter_code
_entity_poly.pdbx_strand_id
1 'polypeptide(L)'
;GTALIEPDDIIGDSFEVRVCPLALATVTAIFDHDPAVISVVEEAQFRARRVCVHHCANSAEITMRVALTSDSGLELDLAYGNAYALLEALGVDAESVGEIALSQLRERIADPATSRRAMRFGVEQYLPRLKRLADSADGTDDARLAWA
;
A
#
# COMPACT_ATOMS: atom_id res chain seq x y z
N GLY A 1 -11.55 -19.82 -8.17
CA GLY A 1 -10.69 -19.01 -9.04
C GLY A 1 -10.98 -17.57 -8.73
N THR A 2 -10.04 -16.84 -8.15
CA THR A 2 -10.15 -15.41 -7.91
C THR A 2 -9.93 -14.71 -9.25
N ALA A 3 -11.01 -14.32 -9.92
CA ALA A 3 -10.91 -13.42 -11.06
C ALA A 3 -10.32 -12.11 -10.54
N LEU A 4 -9.08 -11.83 -10.91
CA LEU A 4 -8.46 -10.54 -10.71
C LEU A 4 -9.21 -9.57 -11.63
N ILE A 5 -10.01 -8.68 -11.05
CA ILE A 5 -10.62 -7.58 -11.78
C ILE A 5 -9.48 -6.74 -12.34
N GLU A 6 -9.51 -6.47 -13.65
CA GLU A 6 -8.48 -5.67 -14.30
C GLU A 6 -8.48 -4.25 -13.70
N PRO A 7 -7.31 -3.64 -13.46
CA PRO A 7 -7.19 -2.37 -12.76
C PRO A 7 -7.96 -1.21 -13.41
N ASP A 8 -8.28 -1.32 -14.71
CA ASP A 8 -9.00 -0.31 -15.47
C ASP A 8 -10.53 -0.30 -15.22
N ASP A 9 -11.12 -1.38 -14.68
CA ASP A 9 -12.55 -1.44 -14.33
C ASP A 9 -12.90 -0.66 -13.04
N ILE A 10 -11.88 -0.14 -12.33
CA ILE A 10 -12.01 0.47 -11.00
C ILE A 10 -12.31 1.98 -11.08
N ILE A 11 -12.18 2.61 -12.25
CA ILE A 11 -12.00 4.08 -12.37
C ILE A 11 -13.31 4.90 -12.27
N GLY A 12 -14.49 4.26 -12.27
CA GLY A 12 -15.77 5.01 -12.24
C GLY A 12 -16.34 5.30 -10.85
N ASP A 13 -16.48 4.27 -10.02
CA ASP A 13 -17.38 4.28 -8.84
C ASP A 13 -16.79 3.48 -7.65
N SER A 14 -15.46 3.52 -7.52
CA SER A 14 -14.73 2.87 -6.42
C SER A 14 -14.03 3.89 -5.55
N PHE A 15 -14.02 3.64 -4.24
CA PHE A 15 -13.20 4.42 -3.32
C PHE A 15 -12.66 3.54 -2.19
N GLU A 16 -11.54 3.98 -1.62
CA GLU A 16 -10.92 3.32 -0.48
C GLU A 16 -11.08 4.16 0.79
N VAL A 17 -11.36 3.50 1.89
CA VAL A 17 -11.52 4.14 3.21
C VAL A 17 -10.64 3.49 4.25
N ARG A 18 -10.23 4.35 5.20
CA ARG A 18 -9.52 3.90 6.39
C ARG A 18 -10.47 3.32 7.41
N VAL A 19 -10.06 2.23 8.04
CA VAL A 19 -10.85 1.53 9.06
C VAL A 19 -10.22 1.60 10.45
N CYS A 20 -8.89 1.80 10.54
CA CYS A 20 -8.15 1.89 11.81
C CYS A 20 -8.07 3.33 12.38
N PRO A 21 -9.17 4.08 12.38
CA PRO A 21 -9.57 4.54 13.72
C PRO A 21 -11.05 4.35 14.05
N LEU A 22 -11.83 3.69 13.19
CA LEU A 22 -13.27 3.55 13.37
C LEU A 22 -13.60 2.32 14.23
N ALA A 23 -14.52 2.48 15.17
CA ALA A 23 -15.02 1.34 15.93
C ALA A 23 -15.77 0.36 15.00
N LEU A 24 -15.37 -0.91 15.02
CA LEU A 24 -15.98 -1.98 14.21
C LEU A 24 -17.51 -2.02 14.36
N ALA A 25 -18.01 -1.84 15.59
CA ALA A 25 -19.43 -1.78 15.89
C ALA A 25 -20.15 -0.63 15.16
N THR A 26 -19.51 0.53 15.01
CA THR A 26 -20.09 1.69 14.31
C THR A 26 -20.21 1.44 12.82
N VAL A 27 -19.16 0.88 12.21
CA VAL A 27 -19.16 0.58 10.77
C VAL A 27 -20.18 -0.51 10.45
N THR A 28 -20.19 -1.59 11.24
CA THR A 28 -21.03 -2.77 11.00
C THR A 28 -22.51 -2.51 11.29
N ALA A 29 -22.83 -1.58 12.19
CA ALA A 29 -24.22 -1.16 12.42
C ALA A 29 -24.89 -0.53 11.18
N ILE A 30 -24.12 0.12 10.29
CA ILE A 30 -24.65 0.68 9.02
C ILE A 30 -25.16 -0.44 8.11
N PHE A 31 -24.60 -1.64 8.26
CA PHE A 31 -24.92 -2.84 7.46
C PHE A 31 -25.70 -3.88 8.28
N ASP A 32 -26.46 -3.46 9.30
CA ASP A 32 -27.26 -4.33 10.16
C ASP A 32 -26.46 -5.50 10.78
N HIS A 33 -25.19 -5.25 11.09
CA HIS A 33 -24.26 -6.25 11.61
C HIS A 33 -24.08 -7.48 10.72
N ASP A 34 -24.16 -7.31 9.39
CA ASP A 34 -23.90 -8.38 8.42
C ASP A 34 -22.55 -9.07 8.70
N PRO A 35 -22.53 -10.40 8.94
CA PRO A 35 -21.30 -11.15 9.22
C PRO A 35 -20.23 -11.04 8.13
N ALA A 36 -20.61 -10.89 6.86
CA ALA A 36 -19.68 -10.72 5.76
C ALA A 36 -18.97 -9.35 5.84
N VAL A 37 -19.71 -8.29 6.19
CA VAL A 37 -19.13 -6.95 6.40
C VAL A 37 -18.21 -6.96 7.62
N ILE A 38 -18.64 -7.57 8.73
CA ILE A 38 -17.80 -7.71 9.93
C ILE A 38 -16.47 -8.37 9.55
N SER A 39 -16.52 -9.48 8.80
CA SER A 39 -15.32 -10.23 8.40
C SER A 39 -14.35 -9.38 7.58
N VAL A 40 -14.85 -8.60 6.61
CA VAL A 40 -13.99 -7.74 5.79
C VAL A 40 -13.37 -6.60 6.60
N VAL A 41 -14.16 -5.96 7.46
CA VAL A 41 -13.72 -4.81 8.26
C VAL A 41 -12.73 -5.26 9.35
N GLU A 42 -12.99 -6.39 10.02
CA GLU A 42 -12.09 -6.99 11.01
C GLU A 42 -10.75 -7.40 10.37
N GLU A 43 -10.79 -8.07 9.22
CA GLU A 43 -9.57 -8.46 8.50
C GLU A 43 -8.76 -7.25 8.04
N ALA A 44 -9.42 -6.20 7.57
CA ALA A 44 -8.77 -4.95 7.19
C ALA A 44 -8.10 -4.28 8.41
N GLN A 45 -8.76 -4.27 9.57
CA GLN A 45 -8.16 -3.75 10.81
C GLN A 45 -6.96 -4.58 11.25
N PHE A 46 -7.11 -5.91 11.25
CA PHE A 46 -6.05 -6.84 11.63
C PHE A 46 -4.79 -6.67 10.77
N ARG A 47 -4.96 -6.57 9.45
CA ARG A 47 -3.85 -6.43 8.49
C ARG A 47 -3.38 -4.99 8.26
N ALA A 48 -3.93 -4.01 8.98
CA ALA A 48 -3.69 -2.58 8.75
C ALA A 48 -3.86 -2.16 7.27
N ARG A 49 -4.93 -2.64 6.63
CA ARG A 49 -5.30 -2.33 5.24
C ARG A 49 -6.55 -1.45 5.19
N ARG A 50 -6.71 -0.74 4.07
CA ARG A 50 -7.96 -0.03 3.78
C ARG A 50 -9.06 -1.00 3.37
N VAL A 51 -10.29 -0.52 3.34
CA VAL A 51 -11.41 -1.20 2.68
C VAL A 51 -11.67 -0.51 1.36
N CYS A 52 -11.79 -1.29 0.29
CA CYS A 52 -12.24 -0.84 -1.02
C CYS A 52 -13.74 -1.10 -1.11
N VAL A 53 -14.49 -0.05 -1.42
CA VAL A 53 -15.93 -0.10 -1.74
C VAL A 53 -16.06 0.16 -3.23
N HIS A 54 -16.78 -0.70 -3.93
CA HIS A 54 -17.04 -0.56 -5.35
C HIS A 54 -18.54 -0.65 -5.60
N HIS A 55 -19.08 0.35 -6.29
CA HIS A 55 -20.45 0.34 -6.80
C HIS A 55 -20.45 -0.07 -8.27
N CYS A 56 -21.14 -1.17 -8.57
CA CYS A 56 -21.35 -1.60 -9.94
C CYS A 56 -22.59 -0.90 -10.51
N ALA A 57 -22.38 0.10 -11.37
CA ALA A 57 -23.46 0.89 -11.96
C ALA A 57 -24.51 0.06 -12.73
N ASN A 58 -24.11 -1.11 -13.25
CA ASN A 58 -24.99 -1.97 -14.03
C ASN A 58 -25.91 -2.87 -13.19
N SER A 59 -25.45 -3.32 -12.02
CA SER A 59 -26.22 -4.20 -11.12
C SER A 59 -26.78 -3.47 -9.91
N ALA A 60 -26.39 -2.21 -9.68
CA ALA A 60 -26.64 -1.46 -8.45
C ALA A 60 -26.12 -2.18 -7.19
N GLU A 61 -25.16 -3.10 -7.36
CA GLU A 61 -24.53 -3.83 -6.27
C GLU A 61 -23.38 -3.02 -5.68
N ILE A 62 -23.27 -3.05 -4.36
CA ILE A 62 -22.11 -2.52 -3.63
C ILE A 62 -21.31 -3.71 -3.15
N THR A 63 -20.05 -3.77 -3.57
CA THR A 63 -19.10 -4.78 -3.11
C THR A 63 -18.08 -4.15 -2.17
N MET A 64 -17.72 -4.91 -1.14
CA MET A 64 -16.73 -4.50 -0.15
C MET A 64 -15.63 -5.56 -0.08
N ARG A 65 -14.37 -5.13 -0.10
CA ARG A 65 -13.21 -6.01 0.04
C ARG A 65 -12.08 -5.33 0.80
N VAL A 66 -11.18 -6.14 1.36
CA VAL A 66 -9.89 -5.65 1.86
C VAL A 66 -9.10 -5.09 0.68
N ALA A 67 -8.64 -3.84 0.82
CA ALA A 67 -7.82 -3.18 -0.19
C ALA A 67 -6.38 -3.70 -0.15
N LEU A 68 -5.66 -3.52 -1.25
CA LEU A 68 -4.23 -3.80 -1.31
C LEU A 68 -3.41 -2.69 -0.64
N THR A 69 -3.96 -1.47 -0.55
CA THR A 69 -3.31 -0.31 0.05
C THR A 69 -3.30 -0.37 1.58
N SER A 70 -2.24 0.17 2.18
CA SER A 70 -2.11 0.23 3.64
C SER A 70 -3.02 1.31 4.23
N ASP A 71 -3.62 1.02 5.38
CA ASP A 71 -4.35 2.01 6.18
C ASP A 71 -3.43 3.14 6.68
N SER A 72 -2.13 2.90 6.74
CA SER A 72 -1.13 3.85 7.23
C SER A 72 -1.00 5.13 6.38
N GLY A 73 -1.62 5.19 5.19
CA GLY A 73 -1.49 6.32 4.26
C GLY A 73 -0.04 6.54 3.81
N LEU A 74 0.77 5.49 3.89
CA LEU A 74 2.16 5.48 3.47
C LEU A 74 2.18 5.24 1.96
N GLU A 75 1.81 6.23 1.16
CA GLU A 75 2.17 6.23 -0.26
C GLU A 75 3.30 7.25 -0.44
N LEU A 76 4.35 6.90 -1.18
CA LEU A 76 5.46 7.80 -1.50
C LEU A 76 5.19 8.39 -2.88
N ASP A 77 4.37 9.45 -2.91
CA ASP A 77 4.26 10.29 -4.10
C ASP A 77 5.50 11.19 -4.15
N LEU A 78 6.41 10.90 -5.08
CA LEU A 78 7.68 11.57 -5.25
C LEU A 78 7.74 12.20 -6.64
N ALA A 79 8.18 13.46 -6.71
CA ALA A 79 8.59 14.03 -7.98
C ALA A 79 9.71 13.17 -8.61
N TYR A 80 9.68 12.98 -9.93
CA TYR A 80 10.59 12.10 -10.68
C TYR A 80 12.07 12.22 -10.24
N GLY A 81 12.59 13.44 -10.10
CA GLY A 81 13.98 13.65 -9.66
C GLY A 81 14.31 13.06 -8.28
N ASN A 82 13.38 13.14 -7.33
CA ASN A 82 13.56 12.57 -6.01
C ASN A 82 13.38 11.05 -6.01
N ALA A 83 12.50 10.52 -6.87
CA ALA A 83 12.30 9.09 -7.05
C ALA A 83 13.58 8.43 -7.59
N TYR A 84 14.16 8.98 -8.66
CA TYR A 84 15.42 8.48 -9.23
C TYR A 84 16.59 8.57 -8.25
N ALA A 85 16.74 9.72 -7.58
CA ALA A 85 17.76 9.90 -6.55
C ALA A 85 17.62 8.91 -5.39
N LEU A 86 16.38 8.56 -5.01
CA LEU A 86 16.12 7.56 -3.97
C LEU A 86 16.46 6.14 -4.45
N LEU A 87 16.15 5.79 -5.71
CA LEU A 87 16.54 4.52 -6.31
C LEU A 87 18.07 4.38 -6.38
N GLU A 88 18.79 5.41 -6.85
CA GLU A 88 20.26 5.41 -6.85
C GLU A 88 20.84 5.29 -5.44
N ALA A 89 20.23 5.97 -4.46
CA ALA A 89 20.64 5.85 -3.05
C ALA A 89 20.51 4.41 -2.54
N LEU A 90 19.48 3.67 -2.98
CA LEU A 90 19.28 2.26 -2.69
C LEU A 90 20.18 1.32 -3.52
N GLY A 91 21.00 1.86 -4.43
CA GLY A 91 21.80 1.06 -5.36
C GLY A 91 20.93 0.32 -6.37
N VAL A 92 19.78 0.89 -6.72
CA VAL A 92 18.91 0.45 -7.81
C VAL A 92 19.20 1.36 -9.00
N ASP A 93 19.19 0.80 -10.21
CA ASP A 93 19.38 1.59 -11.42
C ASP A 93 18.15 2.48 -11.69
N ALA A 94 18.36 3.79 -11.74
CA ALA A 94 17.30 4.78 -11.83
C ALA A 94 16.57 4.78 -13.18
N GLU A 95 17.20 4.34 -14.27
CA GLU A 95 16.55 4.29 -15.60
C GLU A 95 15.72 3.02 -15.83
N SER A 96 15.56 2.16 -14.81
CA SER A 96 14.80 0.92 -14.92
C SER A 96 13.35 1.10 -14.51
N VAL A 97 12.41 0.48 -15.24
CA VAL A 97 11.14 0.01 -14.64
C VAL A 97 11.48 -1.28 -13.91
N GLY A 98 11.04 -1.44 -12.67
CA GLY A 98 11.47 -2.60 -11.91
C GLY A 98 10.74 -2.83 -10.61
N GLU A 99 11.14 -3.91 -9.97
CA GLU A 99 10.66 -4.32 -8.66
C GLU A 99 11.79 -4.88 -7.82
N ILE A 100 11.68 -4.73 -6.50
CA ILE A 100 12.61 -5.30 -5.54
C ILE A 100 11.83 -5.96 -4.40
N ALA A 101 12.28 -7.14 -3.98
CA ALA A 101 11.70 -7.82 -2.82
C ALA A 101 11.84 -6.97 -1.56
N LEU A 102 10.80 -6.93 -0.71
CA LEU A 102 10.86 -6.11 0.51
C LEU A 102 11.93 -6.59 1.50
N SER A 103 12.30 -7.86 1.50
CA SER A 103 13.46 -8.38 2.25
C SER A 103 14.75 -7.68 1.83
N GLN A 104 15.03 -7.65 0.53
CA GLN A 104 16.20 -6.98 -0.03
C GLN A 104 16.15 -5.46 0.17
N LEU A 105 14.96 -4.85 0.08
CA LEU A 105 14.79 -3.43 0.40
C LEU A 105 15.16 -3.13 1.85
N ARG A 106 14.70 -3.94 2.81
CA ARG A 106 15.04 -3.77 4.24
C ARG A 106 16.54 -3.88 4.48
N GLU A 107 17.22 -4.82 3.83
CA GLU A 107 18.69 -4.94 3.88
C GLU A 107 19.38 -3.69 3.35
N ARG A 108 18.94 -3.19 2.18
CA ARG A 108 19.50 -1.97 1.58
C ARG A 108 19.28 -0.74 2.45
N ILE A 109 18.11 -0.59 3.07
CA ILE A 109 17.83 0.52 4.00
C ILE A 109 18.72 0.44 5.25
N ALA A 110 19.02 -0.78 5.73
CA ALA A 110 19.88 -0.99 6.89
C ALA A 110 21.38 -0.73 6.61
N ASP A 111 21.81 -0.79 5.34
CA ASP A 111 23.20 -0.51 4.95
C ASP A 111 23.59 0.97 5.22
N PRO A 112 24.61 1.25 6.06
CA PRO A 112 25.10 2.61 6.30
C PRO A 112 25.58 3.34 5.03
N ALA A 113 25.97 2.62 3.97
CA ALA A 113 26.29 3.24 2.68
C ALA A 113 25.07 3.88 2.02
N THR A 114 23.88 3.30 2.17
CA THR A 114 22.61 3.86 1.67
C THR A 114 22.31 5.21 2.30
N SER A 115 22.44 5.33 3.63
CA SER A 115 22.24 6.61 4.31
C SER A 115 23.21 7.69 3.83
N ARG A 116 24.48 7.33 3.59
CA ARG A 116 25.49 8.27 3.05
C ARG A 116 25.16 8.71 1.62
N ARG A 117 24.71 7.79 0.76
CA ARG A 117 24.27 8.14 -0.61
C ARG A 117 23.02 9.02 -0.58
N ALA A 118 22.04 8.68 0.26
CA ALA A 118 20.80 9.46 0.38
C ALA A 118 21.06 10.90 0.83
N MET A 119 21.96 11.12 1.80
CA MET A 119 22.38 12.47 2.20
C MET A 119 23.07 13.23 1.07
N ARG A 120 23.91 12.56 0.27
CA ARG A 120 24.59 13.17 -0.88
C ARG A 120 23.59 13.63 -1.96
N PHE A 121 22.49 12.90 -2.12
CA PHE A 121 21.44 13.21 -3.08
C PHE A 121 20.30 14.07 -2.50
N GLY A 122 20.30 14.38 -1.20
CA GLY A 122 19.26 15.19 -0.55
C GLY A 122 17.91 14.48 -0.40
N VAL A 123 17.92 13.15 -0.26
CA VAL A 123 16.74 12.28 -0.19
C VAL A 123 16.66 11.47 1.11
N GLU A 124 17.50 11.78 2.10
CA GLU A 124 17.57 11.05 3.37
C GLU A 124 16.25 11.07 4.16
N GLN A 125 15.45 12.13 4.01
CA GLN A 125 14.13 12.29 4.62
C GLN A 125 13.14 11.20 4.18
N TYR A 126 13.37 10.53 3.05
CA TYR A 126 12.49 9.50 2.54
C TYR A 126 12.80 8.11 3.10
N LEU A 127 14.03 7.85 3.58
CA LEU A 127 14.42 6.53 4.11
C LEU A 127 13.56 6.07 5.31
N PRO A 128 13.23 6.92 6.31
CA PRO A 128 12.34 6.52 7.39
C PRO A 128 10.91 6.22 6.94
N ARG A 129 10.43 6.89 5.89
CA ARG A 129 9.08 6.64 5.32
C ARG A 129 9.07 5.34 4.54
N LEU A 130 10.10 5.08 3.75
CA LEU A 130 10.28 3.83 3.01
C LEU A 130 10.43 2.63 3.94
N LYS A 131 11.15 2.80 5.06
CA LYS A 131 11.24 1.78 6.11
C LYS A 131 9.87 1.44 6.69
N ARG A 132 9.09 2.47 7.10
CA ARG A 132 7.72 2.26 7.62
C ARG A 132 6.81 1.58 6.59
N LEU A 133 6.94 1.94 5.32
CA LEU A 133 6.21 1.27 4.23
C LEU A 133 6.56 -0.22 4.18
N ALA A 134 7.86 -0.53 4.14
CA ALA A 134 8.33 -1.91 4.10
C ALA A 134 7.88 -2.69 5.33
N ASP A 135 7.92 -2.09 6.52
CA ASP A 135 7.51 -2.73 7.77
C ASP A 135 5.98 -2.95 7.85
N SER A 136 5.18 -2.16 7.11
CA SER A 136 3.71 -2.34 7.03
C SER A 136 3.26 -3.47 6.11
N ALA A 137 4.16 -3.98 5.26
CA ALA A 137 3.87 -5.14 4.44
C ALA A 137 3.97 -6.41 5.31
N ASP A 138 2.78 -6.84 5.75
CA ASP A 138 2.54 -7.90 6.71
C ASP A 138 3.07 -9.26 6.24
N GLY A 139 4.34 -9.54 6.54
CA GLY A 139 5.02 -10.85 6.48
C GLY A 139 4.94 -11.64 5.17
N THR A 140 4.38 -11.06 4.11
CA THR A 140 4.13 -11.74 2.84
C THR A 140 5.45 -11.79 2.10
N ASP A 141 6.05 -12.98 2.02
CA ASP A 141 7.36 -13.17 1.37
C ASP A 141 7.37 -12.71 -0.10
N ASP A 142 6.19 -12.62 -0.73
CA ASP A 142 6.02 -12.16 -2.11
C ASP A 142 5.84 -10.64 -2.25
N ALA A 143 5.86 -9.87 -1.16
CA ALA A 143 5.67 -8.42 -1.24
C ALA A 143 6.88 -7.73 -1.89
N ARG A 144 6.59 -6.84 -2.85
CA ARG A 144 7.60 -6.12 -3.64
C ARG A 144 7.34 -4.62 -3.66
N LEU A 145 8.41 -3.84 -3.67
CA LEU A 145 8.37 -2.43 -4.04
C LEU A 145 8.57 -2.35 -5.56
N ALA A 146 7.59 -1.81 -6.27
CA ALA A 146 7.66 -1.57 -7.71
C ALA A 146 7.73 -0.08 -8.04
N TRP A 147 8.36 0.27 -9.16
CA TRP A 147 8.44 1.64 -9.68
C TRP A 147 8.37 1.63 -11.21
N ALA A 148 7.76 2.69 -11.79
CA ALA A 148 7.55 2.90 -13.21
C ALA A 148 7.59 4.39 -13.55
#